data_AF-A0A661R4L1-F1
#
_entry.id   AF-A0A661R4L1-F1
#
_cell.length_a   1.000
_cell.length_b   1.000
_cell.length_c   1.000
_cell.angle_alpha   90.00
_cell.angle_beta   90.00
_cell.angle_gamma   90.00
#
_symmetry.space_group_name_H-M   'P 1'
#
loop_
_entity.id
_entity.type
_entity.pdbx_description
1 polymer ?
#
loop_
_entity_poly.entity_id
_entity_poly.type
_entity_poly.pdbx_seq_one_letter_code
_entity_poly.pdbx_strand_id
1 'polypeptide(L)'
;MTYNAYTEDTLVQQTTAEYLERELGWESVYAYNNEDFGPDSLLGRKSDHEVVLTRYLRNKLVELNPDLPDVAYEDAVRQITAVTTTQTMLATNREKYELIRDGVQVTFRTDEGKRVRQRLRVLDFSNPENNHFLAVRELWIHGDLYRRRADIIGFVNGLPLLFIECKNIHKSLRTAYDKNLADYKDTIPHLFHHNAIVMLGNGDKAKIGSITSKWEHFHEWKRLAEDEPGVVSMETLLKGVCSKRNFIDILENFIVFDESSGEARKILARNHQFLGVNRSIQAVRERKERHGKLGVFWHTQGAGKSYSMVFFTRKVHRKLGGNFTFLVLTDREDLDTQIYKTFAGCGVVDNDRDPCRASSGEHLRQLLAQHKSHIFSLIQKFNQDVGQDKPYTKRDDIIVITDEAHRTQYGLLALNMRNALPNANYIGFTGTPLFKDDEITQRVFGEYVSTYDFQRAVEDKATVPLYYDARGDKLGVSIG
;
A
#
# COMPACT_ATOMS: atom_id res chain seq x y z
N MET A 1 13.40 -24.26 -40.30
CA MET A 1 13.61 -23.65 -38.97
C MET A 1 12.68 -24.34 -38.00
N THR A 2 13.23 -25.15 -37.11
CA THR A 2 12.48 -25.86 -36.07
C THR A 2 11.83 -24.83 -35.14
N TYR A 3 10.50 -24.78 -35.14
CA TYR A 3 9.70 -24.03 -34.17
C TYR A 3 9.99 -24.63 -32.79
N ASN A 4 10.86 -24.00 -32.02
CA ASN A 4 11.17 -24.47 -30.67
C ASN A 4 10.03 -24.01 -29.77
N ALA A 5 9.04 -24.87 -29.52
CA ALA A 5 7.78 -24.54 -28.86
C ALA A 5 7.91 -24.10 -27.38
N TYR A 6 9.12 -24.14 -26.82
CA TYR A 6 9.41 -23.96 -25.40
C TYR A 6 10.40 -22.79 -25.16
N THR A 7 10.02 -21.55 -25.49
CA THR A 7 10.82 -20.35 -25.19
C THR A 7 10.26 -19.58 -23.99
N GLU A 8 11.08 -18.70 -23.40
CA GLU A 8 10.68 -17.79 -22.29
C GLU A 8 9.44 -16.97 -22.67
N ASP A 9 9.39 -16.53 -23.94
CA ASP A 9 8.29 -15.78 -24.53
C ASP A 9 7.00 -16.61 -24.61
N THR A 10 7.03 -17.83 -25.17
CA THR A 10 5.79 -18.63 -25.34
C THR A 10 5.29 -19.26 -24.04
N LEU A 11 6.18 -19.69 -23.15
CA LEU A 11 5.76 -20.43 -21.95
C LEU A 11 5.38 -19.53 -20.77
N VAL A 12 6.02 -18.36 -20.63
CA VAL A 12 5.86 -17.52 -19.45
C VAL A 12 5.23 -16.19 -19.83
N GLN A 13 5.82 -15.44 -20.75
CA GLN A 13 5.31 -14.10 -21.08
C GLN A 13 3.92 -14.14 -21.73
N GLN A 14 3.76 -14.99 -22.75
CA GLN A 14 2.48 -15.21 -23.42
C GLN A 14 1.41 -15.70 -22.45
N THR A 15 1.69 -16.76 -21.71
CA THR A 15 0.78 -17.31 -20.70
C THR A 15 0.37 -16.26 -19.67
N THR A 16 1.31 -15.42 -19.21
CA THR A 16 1.02 -14.35 -18.24
C THR A 16 0.08 -13.30 -18.84
N ALA A 17 0.31 -12.87 -20.08
CA ALA A 17 -0.55 -11.89 -20.71
C ALA A 17 -1.93 -12.44 -21.09
N GLU A 18 -2.00 -13.68 -21.59
CA GLU A 18 -3.27 -14.37 -21.82
C GLU A 18 -4.06 -14.54 -20.53
N TYR A 19 -3.38 -14.78 -19.41
CA TYR A 19 -4.00 -14.84 -18.08
C TYR A 19 -4.56 -13.47 -17.66
N LEU A 20 -3.78 -12.40 -17.80
CA LEU A 20 -4.23 -11.02 -17.54
C LEU A 20 -5.46 -10.68 -18.40
N GLU A 21 -5.49 -11.12 -19.65
CA GLU A 21 -6.58 -10.85 -20.58
C GLU A 21 -7.84 -11.65 -20.26
N ARG A 22 -7.73 -12.98 -20.26
CA ARG A 22 -8.89 -13.88 -20.19
C ARG A 22 -9.50 -13.97 -18.79
N GLU A 23 -8.67 -13.91 -17.76
CA GLU A 23 -9.11 -14.14 -16.37
C GLU A 23 -9.25 -12.85 -15.56
N LEU A 24 -8.50 -11.80 -15.92
CA LEU A 24 -8.46 -10.54 -15.16
C LEU A 24 -8.99 -9.33 -15.94
N GLY A 25 -9.36 -9.51 -17.21
CA GLY A 25 -10.04 -8.51 -18.03
C GLY A 25 -9.17 -7.33 -18.44
N TRP A 26 -7.85 -7.51 -18.52
CA TRP A 26 -6.93 -6.55 -19.13
C TRP A 26 -7.01 -6.69 -20.65
N GLU A 27 -6.78 -5.63 -21.40
CA GLU A 27 -6.44 -5.77 -22.82
C GLU A 27 -5.01 -6.28 -22.96
N SER A 28 -4.69 -7.04 -24.00
CA SER A 28 -3.32 -7.48 -24.27
C SER A 28 -2.86 -7.11 -25.67
N VAL A 29 -1.64 -6.58 -25.77
CA VAL A 29 -0.99 -6.21 -27.03
C VAL A 29 0.43 -6.78 -27.07
N TYR A 30 0.82 -7.37 -28.19
CA TYR A 30 2.20 -7.81 -28.45
C TYR A 30 2.91 -6.79 -29.36
N ALA A 31 3.84 -6.02 -28.79
CA ALA A 31 4.47 -4.89 -29.47
C ALA A 31 5.66 -5.27 -30.36
N TYR A 32 6.34 -6.38 -30.09
CA TYR A 32 7.57 -6.74 -30.82
C TYR A 32 7.32 -6.94 -32.32
N ASN A 33 8.00 -6.14 -33.14
CA ASN A 33 7.87 -6.05 -34.60
C ASN A 33 6.47 -5.64 -35.12
N ASN A 34 5.54 -5.29 -34.24
CA ASN A 34 4.21 -4.79 -34.59
C ASN A 34 4.01 -3.32 -34.20
N GLU A 35 4.88 -2.77 -33.34
CA GLU A 35 4.82 -1.36 -32.95
C GLU A 35 5.26 -0.44 -34.10
N ASP A 36 4.40 0.52 -34.39
CA ASP A 36 4.63 1.69 -35.23
C ASP A 36 4.44 2.98 -34.41
N PHE A 37 4.82 4.12 -34.98
CA PHE A 37 4.80 5.42 -34.29
C PHE A 37 3.87 6.42 -34.97
N GLY A 38 3.11 7.16 -34.16
CA GLY A 38 2.14 8.14 -34.60
C GLY A 38 0.85 8.12 -33.76
N PRO A 39 -0.03 9.12 -33.89
CA PRO A 39 -1.27 9.19 -33.11
C PRO A 39 -2.21 7.99 -33.31
N ASP A 40 -2.22 7.41 -34.52
CA ASP A 40 -3.08 6.28 -34.90
C ASP A 40 -2.36 4.93 -34.87
N SER A 41 -1.12 4.91 -34.36
CA SER A 41 -0.28 3.72 -34.26
C SER A 41 -0.80 2.73 -33.22
N LEU A 42 -0.23 1.52 -33.15
CA LEU A 42 -0.63 0.47 -32.21
C LEU A 42 -0.78 0.99 -30.77
N LEU A 43 0.20 1.74 -30.29
CA LEU A 43 0.23 2.29 -28.92
C LEU A 43 0.04 3.82 -28.86
N GLY A 44 0.00 4.51 -30.01
CA GLY A 44 -0.16 5.95 -30.08
C GLY A 44 1.08 6.75 -29.66
N ARG A 45 2.25 6.10 -29.58
CA ARG A 45 3.53 6.71 -29.18
C ARG A 45 4.16 7.46 -30.34
N LYS A 46 4.83 8.58 -30.07
CA LYS A 46 5.57 9.33 -31.09
C LYS A 46 6.95 8.75 -31.38
N SER A 47 7.54 8.05 -30.40
CA SER A 47 8.83 7.37 -30.52
C SER A 47 9.00 6.33 -29.42
N ASP A 48 10.05 5.52 -29.54
CA ASP A 48 10.46 4.55 -28.52
C ASP A 48 11.00 5.20 -27.22
N HIS A 49 11.11 6.54 -27.15
CA HIS A 49 11.44 7.28 -25.92
C HIS A 49 10.21 7.58 -25.05
N GLU A 50 8.99 7.59 -25.60
CA GLU A 50 7.79 7.89 -24.81
C GLU A 50 7.34 6.65 -24.04
N VAL A 51 7.29 6.66 -22.72
CA VAL A 51 6.75 5.50 -21.97
C VAL A 51 5.26 5.66 -21.69
N VAL A 52 4.79 6.86 -21.39
CA VAL A 52 3.36 7.12 -21.14
C VAL A 52 2.60 7.07 -22.46
N LEU A 53 1.51 6.29 -22.52
CA LEU A 53 0.64 6.21 -23.68
C LEU A 53 -0.34 7.39 -23.67
N THR A 54 0.14 8.54 -24.14
CA THR A 54 -0.56 9.84 -24.01
C THR A 54 -1.94 9.85 -24.67
N ARG A 55 -2.16 9.09 -25.75
CA ARG A 55 -3.47 8.90 -26.38
C ARG A 55 -4.51 8.38 -25.39
N TYR A 56 -4.19 7.27 -24.71
CA TYR A 56 -5.09 6.66 -23.72
C TYR A 56 -5.27 7.54 -22.49
N LEU A 57 -4.18 8.16 -22.02
CA LEU A 57 -4.23 9.08 -20.88
C LEU A 57 -5.13 10.27 -21.15
N ARG A 58 -4.99 10.93 -22.30
CA ARG A 58 -5.81 12.09 -22.66
C ARG A 58 -7.28 11.70 -22.76
N ASN A 59 -7.59 10.60 -23.45
CA ASN A 59 -8.98 10.13 -23.59
C ASN A 59 -9.61 9.87 -22.21
N LYS A 60 -8.89 9.20 -21.30
CA LYS A 60 -9.38 8.95 -19.95
C LYS A 60 -9.49 10.21 -19.09
N LEU A 61 -8.61 11.20 -19.25
CA LEU A 61 -8.76 12.49 -18.58
C LEU A 61 -10.06 13.20 -18.99
N VAL A 62 -10.42 13.15 -20.28
CA VAL A 62 -11.69 13.70 -20.81
C VAL A 62 -12.88 12.94 -20.24
N GLU A 63 -12.88 11.61 -20.31
CA GLU A 63 -13.96 10.77 -19.80
C GLU A 63 -14.21 10.95 -18.29
N LEU A 64 -13.13 11.01 -17.49
CA LEU A 64 -13.22 11.13 -16.04
C LEU A 64 -13.54 12.55 -15.57
N ASN A 65 -13.36 13.56 -16.42
CA ASN A 65 -13.54 14.96 -16.08
C ASN A 65 -14.22 15.69 -17.24
N PRO A 66 -15.51 15.42 -17.52
CA PRO A 66 -16.20 15.98 -18.68
C PRO A 66 -16.34 17.50 -18.61
N ASP A 67 -16.66 18.10 -19.75
CA ASP A 67 -17.05 19.51 -19.90
C ASP A 67 -15.95 20.54 -19.57
N LEU A 68 -14.68 20.20 -19.82
CA LEU A 68 -13.55 21.13 -19.67
C LEU A 68 -12.95 21.51 -21.04
N PRO A 69 -12.36 22.71 -21.17
CA PRO A 69 -11.68 23.09 -22.40
C PRO A 69 -10.39 22.28 -22.61
N ASP A 70 -10.00 22.05 -23.86
CA ASP A 70 -8.85 21.21 -24.23
C ASP A 70 -7.54 21.59 -23.52
N VAL A 71 -7.31 22.88 -23.29
CA VAL A 71 -6.14 23.40 -22.56
C VAL A 71 -6.00 22.84 -21.15
N ALA A 72 -7.12 22.45 -20.50
CA ALA A 72 -7.11 21.83 -19.19
C ALA A 72 -6.55 20.40 -19.26
N TYR A 73 -6.97 19.63 -20.26
CA TYR A 73 -6.48 18.26 -20.46
C TYR A 73 -5.02 18.25 -20.93
N GLU A 74 -4.63 19.18 -21.80
CA GLU A 74 -3.25 19.33 -22.26
C GLU A 74 -2.31 19.71 -21.10
N ASP A 75 -2.71 20.63 -20.23
CA ASP A 75 -1.95 20.99 -19.03
C ASP A 75 -1.83 19.79 -18.08
N ALA A 76 -2.90 19.02 -17.89
CA ALA A 76 -2.86 17.81 -17.08
C ALA A 76 -1.87 16.77 -17.65
N VAL A 77 -1.95 16.46 -18.95
CA VAL A 77 -1.01 15.55 -19.61
C VAL A 77 0.42 16.04 -19.44
N ARG A 78 0.68 17.34 -19.66
CA ARG A 78 2.00 17.96 -19.50
C ARG A 78 2.53 17.81 -18.07
N GLN A 79 1.72 18.09 -17.06
CA GLN A 79 2.15 17.96 -15.65
C GLN A 79 2.44 16.50 -15.27
N ILE A 80 1.64 15.55 -15.77
CA ILE A 80 1.84 14.12 -15.54
C ILE A 80 3.13 13.61 -16.20
N THR A 81 3.46 14.07 -17.40
CA THR A 81 4.61 13.57 -18.18
C THR A 81 5.90 14.35 -17.98
N ALA A 82 5.85 15.62 -17.55
CA ALA A 82 7.03 16.43 -17.34
C ALA A 82 7.93 15.85 -16.26
N VAL A 83 9.25 15.93 -16.43
CA VAL A 83 10.24 15.45 -15.46
C VAL A 83 11.27 16.54 -15.23
N THR A 84 11.68 16.75 -13.97
CA THR A 84 12.80 17.63 -13.66
C THR A 84 14.08 16.83 -13.68
N THR A 85 15.05 17.22 -14.51
CA THR A 85 16.32 16.48 -14.69
C THR A 85 17.19 16.42 -13.43
N THR A 86 16.99 17.33 -12.48
CA THR A 86 17.73 17.37 -11.21
C THR A 86 17.10 16.50 -10.11
N GLN A 87 15.90 15.95 -10.32
CA GLN A 87 15.25 15.09 -9.33
C GLN A 87 15.79 13.65 -9.42
N THR A 88 15.86 12.97 -8.28
CA THR A 88 16.14 11.53 -8.26
C THR A 88 14.93 10.76 -8.82
N MET A 89 15.17 9.56 -9.36
CA MET A 89 14.09 8.69 -9.86
C MET A 89 12.99 8.46 -8.82
N LEU A 90 13.35 8.32 -7.54
CA LEU A 90 12.38 8.12 -6.46
C LEU A 90 11.58 9.39 -6.17
N ALA A 91 12.21 10.57 -6.18
CA ALA A 91 11.52 11.84 -6.00
C ALA A 91 10.51 12.08 -7.13
N THR A 92 10.91 11.83 -8.38
CA THR A 92 10.01 11.85 -9.54
C THR A 92 8.87 10.84 -9.36
N ASN A 93 9.18 9.61 -8.93
CA ASN A 93 8.15 8.58 -8.69
C ASN A 93 7.12 8.99 -7.63
N ARG A 94 7.57 9.63 -6.53
CA ARG A 94 6.70 10.16 -5.48
C ARG A 94 5.79 11.25 -6.02
N GLU A 95 6.35 12.23 -6.73
CA GLU A 95 5.60 13.32 -7.34
C GLU A 95 4.53 12.79 -8.31
N LYS A 96 4.91 11.87 -9.21
CA LYS A 96 3.96 11.30 -10.17
C LYS A 96 2.90 10.44 -9.49
N TYR A 97 3.28 9.68 -8.47
CA TYR A 97 2.31 8.94 -7.66
C TYR A 97 1.28 9.85 -6.98
N GLU A 98 1.70 11.03 -6.48
CA GLU A 98 0.79 12.01 -5.88
C GLU A 98 -0.17 12.60 -6.93
N LEU A 99 0.30 12.92 -8.15
CA LEU A 99 -0.58 13.36 -9.24
C LEU A 99 -1.60 12.30 -9.65
N ILE A 100 -1.16 11.03 -9.72
CA ILE A 100 -2.00 9.87 -10.03
C ILE A 100 -3.09 9.68 -8.97
N ARG A 101 -2.70 9.75 -7.69
CA ARG A 101 -3.58 9.47 -6.55
C ARG A 101 -4.53 10.62 -6.22
N ASP A 102 -3.99 11.85 -6.15
CA ASP A 102 -4.72 13.02 -5.67
C ASP A 102 -5.27 13.88 -6.82
N GLY A 103 -4.99 13.51 -8.07
CA GLY A 103 -5.36 14.28 -9.25
C GLY A 103 -4.46 15.48 -9.50
N VAL A 104 -4.60 16.04 -10.71
CA VAL A 104 -3.74 17.12 -11.21
C VAL A 104 -4.48 18.43 -11.14
N GLN A 105 -3.87 19.46 -10.55
CA GLN A 105 -4.49 20.77 -10.48
C GLN A 105 -4.14 21.60 -11.72
N VAL A 106 -5.16 21.91 -12.51
CA VAL A 106 -5.03 22.69 -13.75
C VAL A 106 -5.69 24.05 -13.58
N THR A 107 -5.27 25.00 -14.40
CA THR A 107 -5.84 26.34 -14.41
C THR A 107 -6.16 26.76 -15.84
N PHE A 108 -7.42 27.10 -16.10
CA PHE A 108 -7.89 27.51 -17.42
C PHE A 108 -8.85 28.70 -17.30
N ARG A 109 -9.23 29.28 -18.45
CA ARG A 109 -10.28 30.32 -18.52
C ARG A 109 -11.57 29.70 -19.01
N THR A 110 -12.68 30.05 -18.38
CA THR A 110 -14.02 29.71 -18.89
C THR A 110 -14.37 30.59 -20.09
N ASP A 111 -15.48 30.27 -20.77
CA ASP A 111 -16.01 31.07 -21.89
C ASP A 111 -16.32 32.53 -21.49
N GLU A 112 -16.62 32.76 -20.21
CA GLU A 112 -16.81 34.10 -19.62
C GLU A 112 -15.48 34.83 -19.30
N GLY A 113 -14.33 34.26 -19.66
CA GLY A 113 -13.00 34.81 -19.41
C GLY A 113 -12.50 34.69 -17.96
N LYS A 114 -13.24 34.05 -17.06
CA LYS A 114 -12.86 33.87 -15.65
C LYS A 114 -11.81 32.78 -15.50
N ARG A 115 -10.77 33.05 -14.70
CA ARG A 115 -9.73 32.06 -14.37
C ARG A 115 -10.24 31.10 -13.31
N VAL A 116 -10.27 29.80 -13.62
CA VAL A 116 -10.75 28.74 -12.72
C VAL A 116 -9.61 27.75 -12.47
N ARG A 117 -9.53 27.24 -11.23
CA ARG A 117 -8.66 26.14 -10.84
C ARG A 117 -9.51 24.90 -10.61
N GLN A 118 -9.18 23.81 -11.29
CA GLN A 118 -9.88 22.54 -11.13
C GLN A 118 -8.86 21.42 -10.91
N ARG A 119 -9.26 20.41 -10.13
CA ARG A 119 -8.46 19.21 -9.91
C ARG A 119 -9.04 18.08 -10.75
N LEU A 120 -8.29 17.62 -11.74
CA LEU A 120 -8.69 16.54 -12.63
C LEU A 120 -8.29 15.21 -12.02
N ARG A 121 -9.22 14.26 -12.01
CA ARG A 121 -8.98 12.87 -11.64
C ARG A 121 -8.22 12.17 -12.75
N VAL A 122 -7.18 11.42 -12.39
CA VAL A 122 -6.37 10.64 -13.33
C VAL A 122 -6.85 9.18 -13.40
N LEU A 123 -7.35 8.65 -12.28
CA LEU A 123 -7.99 7.33 -12.19
C LEU A 123 -9.33 7.43 -11.47
N ASP A 124 -10.21 6.49 -11.77
CA ASP A 124 -11.41 6.23 -10.99
C ASP A 124 -11.12 5.19 -9.90
N PHE A 125 -10.85 5.67 -8.69
CA PHE A 125 -10.63 4.83 -7.50
C PHE A 125 -11.92 4.28 -6.88
N SER A 126 -13.08 4.76 -7.34
CA SER A 126 -14.39 4.36 -6.80
C SER A 126 -14.97 3.22 -7.61
N ASN A 127 -14.85 3.28 -8.94
CA ASN A 127 -15.23 2.20 -9.85
C ASN A 127 -14.04 1.76 -10.72
N PRO A 128 -13.30 0.71 -10.30
CA PRO A 128 -12.12 0.21 -11.00
C PRO A 128 -12.35 -0.08 -12.49
N GLU A 129 -13.53 -0.57 -12.87
CA GLU A 129 -13.86 -0.93 -14.27
C GLU A 129 -13.91 0.27 -15.22
N ASN A 130 -14.04 1.49 -14.71
CA ASN A 130 -14.03 2.70 -15.55
C ASN A 130 -12.62 3.03 -16.08
N ASN A 131 -11.58 2.43 -15.49
CA ASN A 131 -10.20 2.59 -15.94
C ASN A 131 -9.88 1.61 -17.06
N HIS A 132 -9.04 2.04 -17.98
CA HIS A 132 -8.53 1.20 -19.07
C HIS A 132 -7.26 0.47 -18.60
N PHE A 133 -7.28 -0.86 -18.65
CA PHE A 133 -6.16 -1.72 -18.26
C PHE A 133 -5.58 -2.39 -19.51
N LEU A 134 -4.29 -2.24 -19.75
CA LEU A 134 -3.61 -2.76 -20.94
C LEU A 134 -2.27 -3.40 -20.56
N ALA A 135 -2.08 -4.66 -20.89
CA ALA A 135 -0.81 -5.36 -20.77
C ALA A 135 -0.09 -5.38 -22.12
N VAL A 136 1.03 -4.68 -22.21
CA VAL A 136 1.87 -4.64 -23.42
C VAL A 136 3.06 -5.57 -23.24
N ARG A 137 3.21 -6.53 -24.15
CA ARG A 137 4.33 -7.46 -24.21
C ARG A 137 5.45 -6.97 -25.12
N GLU A 138 6.69 -7.21 -24.71
CA GLU A 138 7.91 -7.03 -25.49
C GLU A 138 8.07 -5.60 -26.04
N LEU A 139 7.89 -4.60 -25.16
CA LEU A 139 7.90 -3.18 -25.51
C LEU A 139 9.32 -2.62 -25.55
N TRP A 140 9.73 -2.03 -26.69
CA TRP A 140 11.00 -1.30 -26.77
C TRP A 140 10.89 0.09 -26.14
N ILE A 141 11.86 0.39 -25.28
CA ILE A 141 12.03 1.70 -24.64
C ILE A 141 13.47 2.15 -24.82
N HIS A 142 13.64 3.39 -25.27
CA HIS A 142 14.93 4.01 -25.53
C HIS A 142 15.28 5.01 -24.42
N GLY A 143 16.37 4.76 -23.72
CA GLY A 143 16.98 5.71 -22.79
C GLY A 143 17.81 6.76 -23.50
N ASP A 144 18.74 7.39 -22.80
CA ASP A 144 19.61 8.40 -23.42
C ASP A 144 20.69 7.76 -24.32
N LEU A 145 21.18 6.57 -23.93
CA LEU A 145 22.31 5.90 -24.60
C LEU A 145 21.96 4.52 -25.18
N TYR A 146 21.05 3.80 -24.53
CA TYR A 146 20.71 2.45 -24.94
C TYR A 146 19.22 2.22 -24.86
N ARG A 147 18.75 1.23 -25.60
CA ARG A 147 17.37 0.73 -25.52
C ARG A 147 17.31 -0.61 -24.81
N ARG A 148 16.16 -0.88 -24.19
CA ARG A 148 15.81 -2.18 -23.61
C ARG A 148 14.40 -2.57 -24.02
N ARG A 149 14.16 -3.86 -24.10
CA ARG A 149 12.86 -4.44 -24.41
C ARG A 149 12.28 -5.04 -23.14
N ALA A 150 11.23 -4.44 -22.61
CA ALA A 150 10.58 -4.91 -21.40
C ALA A 150 9.63 -6.07 -21.71
N ASP A 151 9.67 -7.12 -20.88
CA ASP A 151 8.85 -8.32 -21.06
C ASP A 151 7.35 -8.00 -21.04
N ILE A 152 6.84 -7.46 -19.94
CA ILE A 152 5.44 -7.01 -19.82
C ILE A 152 5.36 -5.71 -19.03
N ILE A 153 4.68 -4.72 -19.61
CA ILE A 153 4.31 -3.48 -18.92
C ILE A 153 2.79 -3.39 -18.86
N GLY A 154 2.25 -3.29 -17.65
CA GLY A 154 0.84 -3.06 -17.41
C GLY A 154 0.55 -1.57 -17.27
N PHE A 155 -0.32 -1.07 -18.14
CA PHE A 155 -0.79 0.29 -18.19
C PHE A 155 -2.18 0.43 -17.57
N VAL A 156 -2.39 1.51 -16.82
CA VAL A 156 -3.73 1.93 -16.39
C VAL A 156 -3.96 3.37 -16.84
N ASN A 157 -4.98 3.60 -17.66
CA ASN A 157 -5.25 4.88 -18.32
C ASN A 157 -4.00 5.44 -19.04
N GLY A 158 -3.23 4.55 -19.70
CA GLY A 158 -2.00 4.91 -20.40
C GLY A 158 -0.75 5.13 -19.52
N LEU A 159 -0.83 4.96 -18.20
CA LEU A 159 0.30 5.11 -17.28
C LEU A 159 0.98 3.76 -16.98
N PRO A 160 2.32 3.64 -17.06
CA PRO A 160 3.05 2.38 -16.86
C PRO A 160 3.14 2.00 -15.36
N LEU A 161 2.07 1.47 -14.78
CA LEU A 161 1.96 1.24 -13.33
C LEU A 161 2.48 -0.13 -12.88
N LEU A 162 2.56 -1.11 -13.79
CA LEU A 162 3.03 -2.45 -13.50
C LEU A 162 4.19 -2.80 -14.42
N PHE A 163 5.28 -3.32 -13.85
CA PHE A 163 6.38 -3.92 -14.60
C PHE A 163 6.52 -5.37 -14.18
N ILE A 164 6.50 -6.30 -15.13
CA ILE A 164 6.73 -7.73 -14.90
C ILE A 164 7.95 -8.15 -15.70
N GLU A 165 8.97 -8.63 -15.00
CA GLU A 165 10.10 -9.33 -15.61
C GLU A 165 9.88 -10.84 -15.50
N CYS A 166 9.87 -11.51 -16.64
CA CYS A 166 9.71 -12.94 -16.74
C CYS A 166 11.07 -13.63 -16.84
N LYS A 167 11.15 -14.89 -16.42
CA LYS A 167 12.31 -15.76 -16.59
C LYS A 167 11.84 -17.14 -16.99
N ASN A 168 12.68 -17.91 -17.67
CA ASN A 168 12.43 -19.33 -17.85
C ASN A 168 12.18 -20.02 -16.49
N ILE A 169 11.28 -21.02 -16.47
CA ILE A 169 10.84 -21.72 -15.26
C ILE A 169 11.99 -22.29 -14.40
N HIS A 170 13.11 -22.67 -15.03
CA HIS A 170 14.29 -23.21 -14.35
C HIS A 170 15.28 -22.14 -13.83
N LYS A 171 15.08 -20.86 -14.17
CA LYS A 171 15.97 -19.78 -13.72
C LYS A 171 15.50 -19.22 -12.37
N SER A 172 16.47 -18.82 -11.56
CA SER A 172 16.20 -18.13 -10.29
C SER A 172 15.63 -16.73 -10.54
N LEU A 173 14.56 -16.39 -9.81
CA LEU A 173 13.98 -15.04 -9.77
C LEU A 173 15.00 -13.99 -9.28
N ARG A 174 16.01 -14.39 -8.50
CA ARG A 174 17.07 -13.49 -8.06
C ARG A 174 17.85 -12.91 -9.25
N THR A 175 18.01 -13.67 -10.32
CA THR A 175 18.66 -13.17 -11.55
C THR A 175 17.85 -12.04 -12.20
N ALA A 176 16.51 -12.14 -12.17
CA ALA A 176 15.65 -11.06 -12.66
C ALA A 176 15.84 -9.76 -11.85
N TYR A 177 16.09 -9.88 -10.54
CA TYR A 177 16.39 -8.74 -9.69
C TYR A 177 17.81 -8.20 -9.90
N ASP A 178 18.84 -9.04 -9.72
CA ASP A 178 20.25 -8.63 -9.68
C ASP A 178 20.77 -8.16 -11.06
N LYS A 179 20.19 -8.67 -12.16
CA LYS A 179 20.61 -8.32 -13.52
C LYS A 179 19.59 -7.44 -14.22
N ASN A 180 18.41 -7.98 -14.51
CA ASN A 180 17.45 -7.33 -15.39
C ASN A 180 16.89 -6.04 -14.78
N LEU A 181 16.27 -6.09 -13.59
CA LEU A 181 15.71 -4.91 -12.94
C LEU A 181 16.78 -3.83 -12.68
N ALA A 182 17.98 -4.23 -12.25
CA ALA A 182 19.10 -3.31 -12.07
C ALA A 182 19.49 -2.61 -13.38
N ASP A 183 19.61 -3.36 -14.48
CA ASP A 183 19.94 -2.85 -15.82
C ASP A 183 18.83 -1.95 -16.39
N TYR A 184 17.55 -2.25 -16.20
CA TYR A 184 16.46 -1.36 -16.60
C TYR A 184 16.49 -0.04 -15.82
N LYS A 185 16.77 -0.08 -14.51
CA LYS A 185 16.84 1.12 -13.66
C LYS A 185 18.00 2.04 -14.06
N ASP A 186 19.06 1.48 -14.62
CA ASP A 186 20.21 2.23 -15.13
C ASP A 186 19.98 2.72 -16.57
N THR A 187 19.49 1.84 -17.43
CA THR A 187 19.40 2.10 -18.87
C THR A 187 18.16 2.90 -19.28
N ILE A 188 17.00 2.60 -18.68
CA ILE A 188 15.72 3.25 -18.96
C ILE A 188 15.01 3.69 -17.67
N PRO A 189 15.65 4.52 -16.82
CA PRO A 189 15.09 4.93 -15.52
C PRO A 189 13.71 5.57 -15.62
N HIS A 190 13.42 6.23 -16.74
CA HIS A 190 12.16 6.91 -16.98
C HIS A 190 10.94 5.97 -17.11
N LEU A 191 11.15 4.67 -17.36
CA LEU A 191 10.10 3.65 -17.21
C LEU A 191 9.53 3.62 -15.79
N PHE A 192 10.37 3.90 -14.79
CA PHE A 192 10.02 3.82 -13.39
C PHE A 192 9.53 5.15 -12.79
N HIS A 193 9.31 6.19 -13.61
CA HIS A 193 8.78 7.46 -13.12
C HIS A 193 7.33 7.36 -12.63
N HIS A 194 6.49 6.49 -13.21
CA HIS A 194 5.11 6.29 -12.77
C HIS A 194 4.89 4.92 -12.13
N ASN A 195 5.86 4.01 -12.25
CA ASN A 195 5.74 2.62 -11.82
C ASN A 195 5.24 2.51 -10.37
N ALA A 196 4.18 1.74 -10.17
CA ALA A 196 3.62 1.43 -8.86
C ALA A 196 4.19 0.13 -8.30
N ILE A 197 4.24 -0.91 -9.14
CA ILE A 197 4.50 -2.30 -8.75
C ILE A 197 5.55 -2.92 -9.67
N VAL A 198 6.48 -3.66 -9.08
CA VAL A 198 7.45 -4.52 -9.78
C VAL A 198 7.15 -5.97 -9.44
N MET A 199 7.00 -6.81 -10.46
CA MET A 199 6.84 -8.26 -10.34
C MET A 199 7.99 -8.98 -11.04
N LEU A 200 8.51 -10.02 -10.41
CA LEU A 200 9.52 -10.91 -10.97
C LEU A 200 8.94 -12.32 -10.96
N GLY A 201 8.77 -12.93 -12.13
CA GLY A 201 8.08 -14.21 -12.28
C GLY A 201 8.79 -15.18 -13.21
N ASN A 202 8.49 -16.48 -13.09
CA ASN A 202 9.01 -17.51 -13.98
C ASN A 202 7.96 -18.53 -14.44
N GLY A 203 6.68 -18.19 -14.33
CA GLY A 203 5.54 -19.04 -14.67
C GLY A 203 5.09 -19.96 -13.54
N ASP A 204 6.00 -20.38 -12.65
CA ASP A 204 5.69 -21.15 -11.44
C ASP A 204 5.58 -20.21 -10.23
N LYS A 205 6.65 -19.46 -9.96
CA LYS A 205 6.76 -18.57 -8.79
C LYS A 205 6.84 -17.13 -9.23
N ALA A 206 6.34 -16.24 -8.37
CA ALA A 206 6.53 -14.81 -8.55
C ALA A 206 6.74 -14.10 -7.22
N LYS A 207 7.45 -12.97 -7.30
CA LYS A 207 7.67 -12.04 -6.19
C LYS A 207 7.27 -10.64 -6.60
N ILE A 208 6.74 -9.89 -5.64
CA ILE A 208 6.30 -8.50 -5.78
C ILE A 208 7.11 -7.57 -4.89
N GLY A 209 7.41 -6.38 -5.39
CA GLY A 209 8.11 -5.32 -4.65
C GLY A 209 7.93 -3.96 -5.31
N SER A 210 8.74 -3.00 -4.88
CA SER A 210 8.82 -1.65 -5.45
C SER A 210 10.20 -1.38 -6.05
N ILE A 211 10.34 -0.24 -6.72
CA ILE A 211 11.62 0.23 -7.30
C ILE A 211 12.74 0.44 -6.26
N THR A 212 12.39 0.56 -4.97
CA THR A 212 13.35 0.69 -3.86
C THR A 212 13.44 -0.56 -2.99
N SER A 213 12.64 -1.61 -3.28
CA SER A 213 12.72 -2.86 -2.52
C SER A 213 14.09 -3.51 -2.72
N LYS A 214 14.72 -3.88 -1.61
CA LYS A 214 15.82 -4.85 -1.62
C LYS A 214 15.27 -6.26 -1.90
N TRP A 215 16.13 -7.20 -2.29
CA TRP A 215 15.72 -8.58 -2.60
C TRP A 215 14.95 -9.26 -1.46
N GLU A 216 15.37 -9.05 -0.21
CA GLU A 216 14.68 -9.53 1.00
C GLU A 216 13.28 -8.92 1.21
N HIS A 217 12.98 -7.84 0.49
CA HIS A 217 11.69 -7.15 0.49
C HIS A 217 10.88 -7.39 -0.79
N PHE A 218 11.33 -8.32 -1.64
CA PHE A 218 10.51 -8.91 -2.69
C PHE A 218 9.77 -10.13 -2.12
N HIS A 219 8.46 -9.98 -1.92
CA HIS A 219 7.63 -10.94 -1.19
C HIS A 219 6.80 -11.79 -2.13
N GLU A 220 6.44 -12.99 -1.69
CA GLU A 220 5.46 -13.83 -2.38
C GLU A 220 4.05 -13.37 -1.99
N TRP A 221 3.09 -13.53 -2.90
CA TRP A 221 1.68 -13.26 -2.62
C TRP A 221 0.92 -14.58 -2.52
N LYS A 222 0.73 -15.07 -1.29
CA LYS A 222 0.38 -16.48 -1.06
C LYS A 222 -1.12 -16.74 -0.93
N ARG A 223 -1.96 -15.73 -0.70
CA ARG A 223 -3.38 -15.92 -0.40
C ARG A 223 -4.27 -14.93 -1.14
N LEU A 224 -5.49 -15.36 -1.49
CA LEU A 224 -6.53 -14.49 -2.03
C LEU A 224 -7.51 -14.03 -0.93
N ALA A 225 -7.71 -14.85 0.11
CA ALA A 225 -8.40 -14.49 1.33
C ALA A 225 -7.60 -14.85 2.60
N GLU A 226 -7.89 -14.18 3.71
CA GLU A 226 -7.13 -14.29 4.97
C GLU A 226 -7.14 -15.70 5.58
N ASP A 227 -8.24 -16.42 5.37
CA ASP A 227 -8.55 -17.75 5.88
C ASP A 227 -8.13 -18.89 4.94
N GLU A 228 -7.66 -18.58 3.73
CA GLU A 228 -7.19 -19.57 2.77
C GLU A 228 -5.77 -20.10 3.10
N PRO A 229 -5.46 -21.35 2.72
CA PRO A 229 -4.08 -21.85 2.78
C PRO A 229 -3.18 -21.05 1.83
N GLY A 230 -1.94 -20.83 2.24
CA GLY A 230 -0.97 -20.12 1.41
C GLY A 230 -0.47 -21.00 0.26
N VAL A 231 -0.55 -20.52 -0.98
CA VAL A 231 -0.01 -21.17 -2.17
C VAL A 231 0.99 -20.24 -2.84
N VAL A 232 2.24 -20.69 -2.95
CA VAL A 232 3.29 -19.96 -3.67
C VAL A 232 3.14 -20.26 -5.16
N SER A 233 2.38 -19.41 -5.84
CA SER A 233 2.17 -19.51 -7.29
C SER A 233 2.12 -18.11 -7.91
N MET A 234 2.70 -17.98 -9.11
CA MET A 234 2.55 -16.78 -9.93
C MET A 234 1.08 -16.46 -10.21
N GLU A 235 0.25 -17.48 -10.42
CA GLU A 235 -1.19 -17.32 -10.62
C GLU A 235 -1.88 -16.67 -9.41
N THR A 236 -1.56 -17.11 -8.19
CA THR A 236 -2.11 -16.53 -6.95
C THR A 236 -1.72 -15.05 -6.83
N LEU A 237 -0.49 -14.70 -7.21
CA LEU A 237 -0.02 -13.32 -7.21
C LEU A 237 -0.77 -12.47 -8.24
N LEU A 238 -0.93 -12.97 -9.47
CA LEU A 238 -1.69 -12.27 -10.52
C LEU A 238 -3.14 -12.07 -10.11
N LYS A 239 -3.84 -13.09 -9.60
CA LYS A 239 -5.22 -12.97 -9.09
C LYS A 239 -5.31 -11.96 -7.95
N GLY A 240 -4.39 -12.06 -6.99
CA GLY A 240 -4.39 -11.26 -5.77
C GLY A 240 -4.08 -9.79 -6.01
N VAL A 241 -3.26 -9.47 -7.01
CA VAL A 241 -2.76 -8.10 -7.26
C VAL A 241 -3.35 -7.47 -8.52
N CYS A 242 -3.47 -8.23 -9.61
CA CYS A 242 -3.84 -7.70 -10.93
C CYS A 242 -5.33 -7.77 -11.24
N SER A 243 -6.19 -8.30 -10.35
CA SER A 243 -7.62 -8.03 -10.49
C SER A 243 -7.85 -6.52 -10.37
N LYS A 244 -8.65 -5.93 -11.28
CA LYS A 244 -8.78 -4.47 -11.41
C LYS A 244 -9.10 -3.79 -10.07
N ARG A 245 -9.99 -4.39 -9.28
CA ARG A 245 -10.34 -3.91 -7.93
C ARG A 245 -9.15 -3.91 -6.98
N ASN A 246 -8.38 -5.00 -6.91
CA ASN A 246 -7.23 -5.06 -6.02
C ASN A 246 -6.10 -4.15 -6.50
N PHE A 247 -5.85 -4.08 -7.81
CA PHE A 247 -4.80 -3.22 -8.37
C PHE A 247 -5.03 -1.75 -8.01
N ILE A 248 -6.27 -1.26 -8.21
CA ILE A 248 -6.66 0.12 -7.88
C ILE A 248 -6.61 0.37 -6.38
N ASP A 249 -7.05 -0.59 -5.57
CA ASP A 249 -6.99 -0.46 -4.11
C ASP A 249 -5.54 -0.43 -3.59
N ILE A 250 -4.67 -1.30 -4.14
CA ILE A 250 -3.24 -1.31 -3.83
C ILE A 250 -2.60 0.04 -4.18
N LEU A 251 -2.87 0.53 -5.38
CA LEU A 251 -2.36 1.80 -5.87
C LEU A 251 -2.78 2.95 -4.96
N GLU A 252 -4.04 3.03 -4.57
CA GLU A 252 -4.55 4.13 -3.75
C GLU A 252 -4.07 4.04 -2.28
N ASN A 253 -4.12 2.85 -1.69
CA ASN A 253 -4.13 2.68 -0.23
C ASN A 253 -2.95 1.93 0.36
N PHE A 254 -2.16 1.22 -0.44
CA PHE A 254 -1.13 0.30 0.04
C PHE A 254 0.28 0.63 -0.45
N ILE A 255 0.48 1.88 -0.89
CA ILE A 255 1.79 2.45 -1.23
C ILE A 255 2.05 3.68 -0.34
N VAL A 256 3.19 3.68 0.35
CA VAL A 256 3.68 4.82 1.13
C VAL A 256 5.14 5.12 0.77
N PHE A 257 5.55 6.37 0.94
CA PHE A 257 6.94 6.80 0.83
C PHE A 257 7.41 7.12 2.23
N ASP A 258 8.37 6.38 2.75
CA ASP A 258 8.87 6.48 4.12
C ASP A 258 10.27 7.09 4.15
N GLU A 259 10.41 8.19 4.89
CA GLU A 259 11.66 8.92 5.09
C GLU A 259 12.21 8.79 6.53
N SER A 260 11.56 7.97 7.37
CA SER A 260 11.93 7.81 8.80
C SER A 260 13.32 7.23 9.04
N SER A 261 13.89 6.53 8.06
CA SER A 261 15.21 5.87 8.15
C SER A 261 16.38 6.72 7.61
N GLY A 262 16.13 7.97 7.22
CA GLY A 262 17.12 8.88 6.62
C GLY A 262 17.28 8.73 5.10
N GLU A 263 16.96 7.57 4.55
CA GLU A 263 16.83 7.32 3.11
C GLU A 263 15.34 7.13 2.77
N ALA A 264 14.85 7.88 1.78
CA ALA A 264 13.48 7.73 1.29
C ALA A 264 13.28 6.35 0.66
N ARG A 265 12.19 5.67 1.02
CA ARG A 265 11.84 4.35 0.47
C ARG A 265 10.38 4.29 0.07
N LYS A 266 10.10 3.71 -1.11
CA LYS A 266 8.75 3.33 -1.51
C LYS A 266 8.40 1.97 -0.92
N ILE A 267 7.45 1.95 -0.01
CA ILE A 267 6.96 0.75 0.65
C ILE A 267 5.66 0.32 -0.01
N LEU A 268 5.60 -0.95 -0.41
CA LEU A 268 4.41 -1.63 -0.92
C LEU A 268 3.94 -2.65 0.14
N ALA A 269 2.64 -2.71 0.41
CA ALA A 269 2.10 -3.64 1.38
C ALA A 269 2.33 -5.11 0.98
N ARG A 270 2.50 -5.96 1.99
CA ARG A 270 2.56 -7.41 1.85
C ARG A 270 1.15 -8.02 1.85
N ASN A 271 1.05 -9.28 1.40
CA ASN A 271 -0.22 -10.01 1.28
C ASN A 271 -1.06 -9.99 2.56
N HIS A 272 -0.49 -10.32 3.72
CA HIS A 272 -1.20 -10.31 5.01
C HIS A 272 -1.63 -8.90 5.45
N GLN A 273 -0.86 -7.87 5.10
CA GLN A 273 -1.23 -6.48 5.40
C GLN A 273 -2.41 -6.03 4.54
N PHE A 274 -2.40 -6.36 3.24
CA PHE A 274 -3.50 -6.05 2.33
C PHE A 274 -4.81 -6.72 2.75
N LEU A 275 -4.77 -8.03 3.04
CA LEU A 275 -5.94 -8.80 3.45
C LEU A 275 -6.46 -8.34 4.82
N GLY A 276 -5.58 -8.23 5.82
CA GLY A 276 -5.98 -7.84 7.17
C GLY A 276 -6.54 -6.42 7.26
N VAL A 277 -5.93 -5.45 6.55
CA VAL A 277 -6.43 -4.07 6.52
C VAL A 277 -7.79 -4.03 5.83
N ASN A 278 -7.99 -4.77 4.73
CA ASN A 278 -9.29 -4.85 4.06
C ASN A 278 -10.39 -5.40 4.97
N ARG A 279 -10.11 -6.46 5.75
CA ARG A 279 -11.04 -6.97 6.78
C ARG A 279 -11.31 -5.93 7.86
N SER A 280 -10.29 -5.18 8.29
CA SER A 280 -10.43 -4.11 9.28
C SER A 280 -11.29 -2.94 8.75
N ILE A 281 -11.21 -2.61 7.47
CA ILE A 281 -12.09 -1.60 6.85
C ILE A 281 -13.55 -2.06 6.85
N GLN A 282 -13.80 -3.34 6.57
CA GLN A 282 -15.14 -3.90 6.71
C GLN A 282 -15.61 -3.84 8.18
N ALA A 283 -14.69 -4.08 9.13
CA ALA A 283 -14.98 -3.94 10.55
C ALA A 283 -15.49 -2.55 10.93
N VAL A 284 -14.86 -1.49 10.40
CA VAL A 284 -15.24 -0.09 10.62
C VAL A 284 -16.58 0.27 9.97
N ARG A 285 -16.90 -0.31 8.80
CA ARG A 285 -18.20 -0.10 8.14
C ARG A 285 -19.35 -0.58 9.01
N GLU A 286 -19.21 -1.76 9.61
CA GLU A 286 -20.26 -2.38 10.44
C GLU A 286 -20.03 -2.10 11.94
N ARG A 287 -19.26 -1.05 12.29
CA ARG A 287 -18.89 -0.71 13.68
C ARG A 287 -20.07 -0.54 14.62
N LYS A 288 -21.21 -0.07 14.11
CA LYS A 288 -22.44 0.11 14.90
C LYS A 288 -23.02 -1.24 15.33
N GLU A 289 -23.06 -2.19 14.40
CA GLU A 289 -23.49 -3.58 14.64
C GLU A 289 -22.49 -4.31 15.55
N ARG A 290 -21.20 -3.99 15.43
CA ARG A 290 -20.15 -4.52 16.31
C ARG A 290 -20.02 -3.81 17.66
N HIS A 291 -20.89 -2.85 17.98
CA HIS A 291 -20.79 -2.06 19.22
C HIS A 291 -19.38 -1.47 19.47
N GLY A 292 -18.75 -0.97 18.41
CA GLY A 292 -17.41 -0.37 18.45
C GLY A 292 -16.26 -1.38 18.50
N LYS A 293 -16.50 -2.69 18.46
CA LYS A 293 -15.47 -3.73 18.53
C LYS A 293 -14.95 -4.08 17.12
N LEU A 294 -13.84 -3.47 16.70
CA LEU A 294 -13.34 -3.59 15.33
C LEU A 294 -12.44 -4.81 15.07
N GLY A 295 -12.06 -5.52 16.12
CA GLY A 295 -11.36 -6.79 16.10
C GLY A 295 -9.91 -6.73 16.55
N VAL A 296 -9.29 -7.90 16.58
CA VAL A 296 -7.87 -8.09 16.89
C VAL A 296 -7.07 -8.36 15.61
N PHE A 297 -6.04 -7.55 15.40
CA PHE A 297 -5.06 -7.64 14.33
C PHE A 297 -3.77 -8.22 14.91
N TRP A 298 -3.64 -9.55 14.86
CA TRP A 298 -2.53 -10.27 15.46
C TRP A 298 -1.47 -10.59 14.41
N HIS A 299 -0.43 -9.77 14.35
CA HIS A 299 0.68 -9.94 13.41
C HIS A 299 1.98 -9.96 14.21
N THR A 300 2.79 -11.00 14.02
CA THR A 300 4.03 -11.19 14.78
C THR A 300 4.98 -9.97 14.70
N GLN A 301 5.87 -9.86 15.68
CA GLN A 301 6.85 -8.77 15.71
C GLN A 301 7.72 -8.79 14.44
N GLY A 302 7.91 -7.61 13.83
CA GLY A 302 8.63 -7.47 12.57
C GLY A 302 7.78 -7.70 11.30
N ALA A 303 6.50 -8.07 11.44
CA ALA A 303 5.61 -8.26 10.29
C ALA A 303 5.15 -6.96 9.60
N GLY A 304 5.52 -5.80 10.14
CA GLY A 304 5.16 -4.49 9.60
C GLY A 304 3.86 -3.89 10.17
N LYS A 305 3.52 -4.18 11.43
CA LYS A 305 2.31 -3.68 12.12
C LYS A 305 2.10 -2.16 11.96
N SER A 306 3.14 -1.34 12.18
CA SER A 306 3.04 0.12 12.07
C SER A 306 2.65 0.59 10.67
N TYR A 307 3.12 -0.08 9.61
CA TYR A 307 2.67 0.21 8.25
C TYR A 307 1.22 -0.24 8.03
N SER A 308 0.79 -1.37 8.61
CA SER A 308 -0.62 -1.79 8.57
C SER A 308 -1.53 -0.75 9.22
N MET A 309 -1.10 -0.13 10.34
CA MET A 309 -1.82 0.99 10.96
C MET A 309 -1.90 2.18 10.00
N VAL A 310 -0.79 2.58 9.36
CA VAL A 310 -0.79 3.66 8.36
C VAL A 310 -1.74 3.37 7.20
N PHE A 311 -1.69 2.16 6.62
CA PHE A 311 -2.60 1.78 5.53
C PHE A 311 -4.06 1.81 5.99
N PHE A 312 -4.33 1.30 7.20
CA PHE A 312 -5.66 1.32 7.79
C PHE A 312 -6.20 2.74 7.97
N THR A 313 -5.46 3.64 8.65
CA THR A 313 -5.95 5.00 8.91
C THR A 313 -6.17 5.80 7.63
N ARG A 314 -5.23 5.73 6.67
CA ARG A 314 -5.36 6.39 5.37
C ARG A 314 -6.57 5.88 4.60
N LYS A 315 -6.80 4.57 4.60
CA LYS A 315 -7.90 3.98 3.86
C LYS A 315 -9.26 4.27 4.50
N VAL A 316 -9.36 4.32 5.83
CA VAL A 316 -10.56 4.80 6.52
C VAL A 316 -10.86 6.25 6.12
N HIS A 317 -9.87 7.15 6.17
CA HIS A 317 -10.06 8.55 5.76
C HIS A 317 -10.55 8.71 4.32
N ARG A 318 -10.03 7.91 3.39
CA ARG A 318 -10.41 7.97 1.98
C ARG A 318 -11.76 7.34 1.66
N LYS A 319 -12.06 6.19 2.28
CA LYS A 319 -13.23 5.38 1.88
C LYS A 319 -14.43 5.57 2.80
N LEU A 320 -14.23 5.97 4.04
CA LEU A 320 -15.29 6.04 5.06
C LEU A 320 -15.51 7.46 5.58
N GLY A 321 -14.53 8.35 5.47
CA GLY A 321 -14.68 9.78 5.78
C GLY A 321 -13.45 10.40 6.44
N GLY A 322 -13.13 11.64 6.08
CA GLY A 322 -11.98 12.37 6.65
C GLY A 322 -12.19 12.87 8.08
N ASN A 323 -13.37 12.66 8.66
CA ASN A 323 -13.69 13.13 10.01
C ASN A 323 -13.22 12.17 11.13
N PHE A 324 -12.83 10.93 10.80
CA PHE A 324 -12.35 10.01 11.81
C PHE A 324 -11.10 10.54 12.53
N THR A 325 -11.09 10.45 13.85
CA THR A 325 -9.89 10.71 14.68
C THR A 325 -9.30 9.38 15.12
N PHE A 326 -8.01 9.16 14.85
CA PHE A 326 -7.30 7.97 15.32
C PHE A 326 -6.50 8.26 16.59
N LEU A 327 -6.85 7.60 17.69
CA LEU A 327 -6.04 7.64 18.91
C LEU A 327 -5.14 6.40 18.94
N VAL A 328 -3.86 6.60 18.62
CA VAL A 328 -2.83 5.55 18.70
C VAL A 328 -2.33 5.48 20.14
N LEU A 329 -2.58 4.35 20.79
CA LEU A 329 -2.21 4.09 22.18
C LEU A 329 -1.15 3.00 22.30
N THR A 330 -0.13 3.28 23.10
CA THR A 330 0.89 2.31 23.52
C THR A 330 1.04 2.30 25.04
N ASP A 331 1.81 1.34 25.56
CA ASP A 331 2.17 1.26 26.98
C ASP A 331 3.53 1.88 27.31
N ARG A 332 4.34 2.21 26.29
CA ARG A 332 5.72 2.68 26.44
C ARG A 332 6.10 3.79 25.47
N GLU A 333 6.99 4.67 25.92
CA GLU A 333 7.48 5.83 25.17
C GLU A 333 8.30 5.47 23.94
N ASP A 334 9.10 4.40 23.99
CA ASP A 334 9.91 3.96 22.86
C ASP A 334 9.04 3.40 21.73
N LEU A 335 8.01 2.61 22.07
CA LEU A 335 7.02 2.12 21.11
C LEU A 335 6.19 3.27 20.52
N ASP A 336 5.71 4.21 21.34
CA ASP A 336 5.01 5.41 20.88
C ASP A 336 5.86 6.20 19.87
N THR A 337 7.12 6.43 20.21
CA THR A 337 8.07 7.16 19.36
C THR A 337 8.34 6.42 18.05
N GLN A 338 8.44 5.08 18.08
CA GLN A 338 8.65 4.29 16.88
C GLN A 338 7.45 4.36 15.93
N ILE A 339 6.23 4.18 16.44
CA ILE A 339 5.01 4.24 15.62
C ILE A 339 4.82 5.66 15.08
N TYR A 340 5.00 6.68 15.92
CA TYR A 340 4.94 8.08 15.50
C TYR A 340 5.94 8.36 14.36
N LYS A 341 7.19 7.91 14.48
CA LYS A 341 8.20 8.08 13.42
C LYS A 341 7.79 7.42 12.10
N THR A 342 7.14 6.25 12.12
CA THR A 342 6.60 5.64 10.90
C THR A 342 5.51 6.50 10.27
N PHE A 343 4.56 7.01 11.05
CA PHE A 343 3.50 7.88 10.54
C PHE A 343 4.05 9.21 9.99
N ALA A 344 5.00 9.82 10.70
CA ALA A 344 5.65 11.06 10.28
C ALA A 344 6.51 10.84 9.02
N GLY A 345 7.30 9.77 8.99
CA GLY A 345 8.09 9.38 7.82
C GLY A 345 7.25 9.09 6.59
N CYS A 346 6.02 8.60 6.76
CA CYS A 346 5.04 8.42 5.68
C CYS A 346 4.28 9.70 5.29
N GLY A 347 4.57 10.84 5.94
CA GLY A 347 3.89 12.12 5.72
C GLY A 347 2.43 12.14 6.19
N VAL A 348 2.03 11.26 7.11
CA VAL A 348 0.65 11.16 7.63
C VAL A 348 0.41 12.15 8.76
N VAL A 349 1.45 12.46 9.53
CA VAL A 349 1.39 13.37 10.68
C VAL A 349 2.65 14.22 10.76
N ASP A 350 2.54 15.37 11.40
CA ASP A 350 3.65 16.30 11.66
C ASP A 350 3.34 17.03 12.97
N ASN A 351 3.98 16.60 14.07
CA ASN A 351 3.71 17.16 15.39
C ASN A 351 4.24 18.60 15.55
N ASP A 352 5.21 19.03 14.75
CA ASP A 352 5.77 20.38 14.85
C ASP A 352 4.82 21.39 14.20
N ARG A 353 4.17 20.97 13.11
CA ARG A 353 3.15 21.78 12.41
C ARG A 353 1.75 21.67 13.02
N ASP A 354 1.34 20.46 13.40
CA ASP A 354 0.03 20.16 13.99
C ASP A 354 0.21 19.23 15.20
N PRO A 355 0.42 19.78 16.41
CA PRO A 355 0.69 18.98 17.61
C PRO A 355 -0.35 17.88 17.82
N CYS A 356 0.13 16.65 17.89
CA CYS A 356 -0.68 15.43 17.94
C CYS A 356 -0.19 14.43 19.00
N ARG A 357 0.95 14.68 19.66
CA ARG A 357 1.47 13.84 20.75
C ARG A 357 1.09 14.43 22.09
N ALA A 358 0.29 13.70 22.87
CA ALA A 358 -0.07 14.13 24.22
C ALA A 358 1.18 14.12 25.12
N SER A 359 1.39 15.15 25.92
CA SER A 359 2.50 15.23 26.89
C SER A 359 2.08 14.91 28.33
N SER A 360 0.79 15.10 28.64
CA SER A 360 0.18 14.82 29.94
C SER A 360 -1.28 14.38 29.75
N GLY A 361 -1.93 13.90 30.82
CA GLY A 361 -3.36 13.58 30.78
C GLY A 361 -4.26 14.79 30.49
N GLU A 362 -3.88 15.97 30.97
CA GLU A 362 -4.60 17.21 30.67
C GLU A 362 -4.42 17.62 29.19
N HIS A 363 -3.20 17.50 28.66
CA HIS A 363 -2.96 17.74 27.24
C HIS A 363 -3.71 16.72 26.35
N LEU A 364 -3.78 15.45 26.75
CA LEU A 364 -4.59 14.44 26.06
C LEU A 364 -6.07 14.84 25.98
N ARG A 365 -6.64 15.29 27.11
CA ARG A 365 -8.03 15.78 27.17
C ARG A 365 -8.25 16.95 26.21
N GLN A 366 -7.31 17.89 26.14
CA GLN A 366 -7.37 19.03 25.23
C GLN A 366 -7.27 18.62 23.76
N LEU A 367 -6.40 17.66 23.42
CA LEU A 367 -6.28 17.14 22.05
C LEU A 367 -7.56 16.40 21.62
N LEU A 368 -8.16 15.61 22.51
CA LEU A 368 -9.40 14.86 22.23
C LEU A 368 -10.64 15.76 22.11
N ALA A 369 -10.61 16.95 22.73
CA ALA A 369 -11.64 17.97 22.53
C ALA A 369 -11.53 18.66 21.16
N GLN A 370 -10.37 18.57 20.50
CA GLN A 370 -10.14 19.11 19.16
C GLN A 370 -10.44 18.06 18.09
N HIS A 371 -10.69 18.53 16.87
CA HIS A 371 -10.94 17.67 15.72
C HIS A 371 -9.64 17.27 15.01
N LYS A 372 -8.78 16.51 15.70
CA LYS A 372 -7.48 16.05 15.19
C LYS A 372 -7.62 14.83 14.29
N SER A 373 -6.77 14.71 13.27
CA SER A 373 -6.74 13.53 12.40
C SER A 373 -6.17 12.32 13.14
N HIS A 374 -5.06 12.53 13.86
CA HIS A 374 -4.36 11.52 14.64
C HIS A 374 -3.95 12.11 15.99
N ILE A 375 -3.96 11.28 17.04
CA ILE A 375 -3.44 11.60 18.37
C ILE A 375 -2.61 10.40 18.83
N PHE A 376 -1.41 10.66 19.35
CA PHE A 376 -0.53 9.66 19.93
C PHE A 376 -0.44 9.87 21.44
N SER A 377 -0.62 8.80 22.20
CA SER A 377 -0.59 8.86 23.65
C SER A 377 -0.21 7.53 24.27
N LEU A 378 0.24 7.61 25.52
CA LEU A 378 0.38 6.44 26.37
C LEU A 378 -0.92 6.19 27.14
N ILE A 379 -1.21 4.93 27.46
CA ILE A 379 -2.36 4.58 28.32
C ILE A 379 -2.28 5.24 29.70
N GLN A 380 -1.06 5.47 30.21
CA GLN A 380 -0.78 6.12 31.49
C GLN A 380 -1.25 7.58 31.54
N LYS A 381 -1.58 8.20 30.40
CA LYS A 381 -2.14 9.56 30.34
C LYS A 381 -3.65 9.58 30.60
N PHE A 382 -4.31 8.43 30.72
CA PHE A 382 -5.68 8.33 31.27
C PHE A 382 -5.65 8.22 32.81
N ASN A 383 -4.80 9.03 33.46
CA ASN A 383 -4.58 9.03 34.90
C ASN A 383 -5.53 9.93 35.69
N GLN A 384 -6.41 10.68 35.02
CA GLN A 384 -7.47 11.45 35.67
C GLN A 384 -8.66 10.53 35.98
N ASP A 385 -9.34 10.77 37.09
CA ASP A 385 -10.61 10.09 37.39
C ASP A 385 -11.70 10.63 36.47
N VAL A 386 -12.23 9.75 35.61
CA VAL A 386 -13.24 10.12 34.62
C VAL A 386 -14.54 9.42 34.97
N GLY A 387 -15.47 10.19 35.54
CA GLY A 387 -16.85 9.76 35.74
C GLY A 387 -17.59 9.61 34.41
N GLN A 388 -18.53 8.67 34.34
CA GLN A 388 -19.35 8.41 33.14
C GLN A 388 -20.20 9.64 32.71
N ASP A 389 -20.44 10.57 33.63
CA ASP A 389 -21.18 11.81 33.42
C ASP A 389 -20.34 12.92 32.75
N LYS A 390 -19.00 12.82 32.81
CA LYS A 390 -18.06 13.83 32.29
C LYS A 390 -17.01 13.22 31.35
N PRO A 391 -17.42 12.57 30.24
CA PRO A 391 -16.47 12.06 29.26
C PRO A 391 -15.68 13.22 28.64
N TYR A 392 -14.47 12.92 28.14
CA TYR A 392 -13.70 13.91 27.38
C TYR A 392 -14.42 14.27 26.09
N THR A 393 -15.07 13.29 25.46
CA THR A 393 -15.89 13.49 24.25
C THR A 393 -16.88 12.35 24.07
N LYS A 394 -18.01 12.64 23.42
CA LYS A 394 -19.06 11.65 23.08
C LYS A 394 -19.08 11.28 21.60
N ARG A 395 -18.07 11.70 20.84
CA ARG A 395 -17.91 11.41 19.41
C ARG A 395 -17.83 9.90 19.13
N ASP A 396 -18.51 9.45 18.08
CA ASP A 396 -18.51 8.05 17.62
C ASP A 396 -17.62 7.80 16.39
N ASP A 397 -16.90 8.83 15.95
CA ASP A 397 -15.91 8.82 14.87
C ASP A 397 -14.47 8.79 15.40
N ILE A 398 -14.27 8.38 16.65
CA ILE A 398 -12.94 8.10 17.22
C ILE A 398 -12.66 6.60 17.10
N ILE A 399 -11.50 6.26 16.54
CA ILE A 399 -10.97 4.89 16.51
C ILE A 399 -9.71 4.84 17.37
N VAL A 400 -9.78 4.11 18.47
CA VAL A 400 -8.65 3.81 19.34
C VAL A 400 -7.90 2.61 18.78
N ILE A 401 -6.66 2.83 18.38
CA ILE A 401 -5.73 1.81 17.90
C ILE A 401 -4.77 1.50 19.03
N THR A 402 -4.90 0.33 19.64
CA THR A 402 -4.03 -0.08 20.74
C THR A 402 -2.94 -1.02 20.23
N ASP A 403 -1.67 -0.66 20.40
CA ASP A 403 -0.56 -1.61 20.23
C ASP A 403 -0.32 -2.40 21.52
N GLU A 404 0.11 -3.65 21.37
CA GLU A 404 0.21 -4.64 22.45
C GLU A 404 -1.08 -4.73 23.28
N ALA A 405 -2.19 -4.92 22.55
CA ALA A 405 -3.56 -4.94 23.03
C ALA A 405 -3.85 -5.85 24.23
N HIS A 406 -2.94 -6.77 24.59
CA HIS A 406 -3.08 -7.63 25.77
C HIS A 406 -2.61 -6.97 27.07
N ARG A 407 -1.71 -5.97 27.03
CA ARG A 407 -1.11 -5.38 28.24
C ARG A 407 -1.90 -4.21 28.79
N THR A 408 -2.64 -3.51 27.93
CA THR A 408 -3.15 -2.16 28.20
C THR A 408 -4.63 -2.11 28.57
N GLN A 409 -5.30 -3.26 28.66
CA GLN A 409 -6.77 -3.32 28.77
C GLN A 409 -7.30 -3.63 30.16
N TYR A 410 -6.41 -3.59 31.16
CA TYR A 410 -6.72 -3.90 32.55
C TYR A 410 -6.54 -2.69 33.46
N GLY A 411 -7.33 -2.68 34.54
CA GLY A 411 -7.16 -1.73 35.63
C GLY A 411 -7.78 -0.36 35.38
N LEU A 412 -7.48 0.56 36.31
CA LEU A 412 -8.11 1.87 36.41
C LEU A 412 -7.92 2.73 35.16
N LEU A 413 -6.75 2.67 34.52
CA LEU A 413 -6.45 3.47 33.32
C LEU A 413 -7.33 3.07 32.13
N ALA A 414 -7.55 1.77 31.92
CA ALA A 414 -8.43 1.29 30.86
C ALA A 414 -9.89 1.68 31.14
N LEU A 415 -10.33 1.63 32.40
CA LEU A 415 -11.65 2.11 32.82
C LEU A 415 -11.82 3.62 32.55
N ASN A 416 -10.82 4.42 32.96
CA ASN A 416 -10.83 5.87 32.71
C ASN A 416 -10.88 6.20 31.23
N MET A 417 -10.11 5.48 30.39
CA MET A 417 -10.17 5.61 28.94
C MET A 417 -11.56 5.33 28.37
N ARG A 418 -12.21 4.26 28.83
CA ARG A 418 -13.57 3.89 28.40
C ARG A 418 -14.60 4.93 28.81
N ASN A 419 -14.52 5.42 30.04
CA ASN A 419 -15.39 6.48 30.54
C ASN A 419 -15.13 7.81 29.81
N ALA A 420 -13.89 8.09 29.43
CA ALA A 420 -13.52 9.27 28.66
C ALA A 420 -14.03 9.25 27.22
N LEU A 421 -14.14 8.06 26.62
CA LEU A 421 -14.45 7.83 25.21
C LEU A 421 -15.58 6.79 25.04
N PRO A 422 -16.78 7.02 25.59
CA PRO A 422 -17.83 6.00 25.71
C PRO A 422 -18.36 5.48 24.36
N ASN A 423 -18.24 6.27 23.29
CA ASN A 423 -18.73 5.94 21.96
C ASN A 423 -17.61 5.61 20.94
N ALA A 424 -16.36 5.53 21.40
CA ALA A 424 -15.24 5.23 20.51
C ALA A 424 -15.26 3.77 20.05
N ASN A 425 -14.58 3.54 18.92
CA ASN A 425 -14.39 2.21 18.34
C ASN A 425 -12.96 1.75 18.64
N TYR A 426 -12.76 0.44 18.86
CA TYR A 426 -11.50 -0.11 19.36
C TYR A 426 -11.00 -1.20 18.42
N ILE A 427 -9.74 -1.08 17.99
CA ILE A 427 -9.00 -2.12 17.28
C ILE A 427 -7.69 -2.41 18.02
N GLY A 428 -7.41 -3.69 18.23
CA GLY A 428 -6.20 -4.13 18.92
C GLY A 428 -5.16 -4.65 17.94
N PHE A 429 -3.94 -4.12 17.97
CA PHE A 429 -2.78 -4.67 17.29
C PHE A 429 -1.90 -5.39 18.31
N THR A 430 -1.52 -6.64 18.04
CA THR A 430 -0.69 -7.43 18.97
C THR A 430 0.36 -8.23 18.23
N GLY A 431 1.55 -8.36 18.84
CA GLY A 431 2.62 -9.23 18.35
C GLY A 431 2.53 -10.66 18.86
N THR A 432 1.86 -10.87 19.99
CA THR A 432 1.80 -12.15 20.70
C THR A 432 0.39 -12.76 20.68
N PRO A 433 0.29 -14.10 20.65
CA PRO A 433 -0.99 -14.81 20.77
C PRO A 433 -1.61 -14.63 22.15
N LEU A 434 -2.94 -14.58 22.20
CA LEU A 434 -3.72 -14.27 23.40
C LEU A 434 -4.23 -15.54 24.12
N PHE A 435 -3.40 -16.57 24.34
CA PHE A 435 -3.92 -17.87 24.81
C PHE A 435 -4.51 -17.90 26.24
N LYS A 436 -4.12 -16.99 27.15
CA LYS A 436 -4.62 -16.97 28.55
C LYS A 436 -5.61 -15.84 28.85
N ASP A 437 -5.62 -14.80 28.03
CA ASP A 437 -6.38 -13.55 28.23
C ASP A 437 -7.31 -13.23 27.04
N ASP A 438 -7.59 -14.23 26.19
CA ASP A 438 -8.35 -14.07 24.95
C ASP A 438 -9.75 -13.54 25.20
N GLU A 439 -10.44 -14.04 26.25
CA GLU A 439 -11.81 -13.62 26.57
C GLU A 439 -11.92 -12.12 26.81
N ILE A 440 -10.94 -11.53 27.50
CA ILE A 440 -10.98 -10.12 27.89
C ILE A 440 -10.60 -9.24 26.71
N THR A 441 -9.58 -9.65 25.94
CA THR A 441 -9.18 -8.96 24.72
C THR A 441 -10.30 -8.97 23.69
N GLN A 442 -10.97 -10.11 23.49
CA GLN A 442 -12.14 -10.21 22.60
C GLN A 442 -13.36 -9.46 23.14
N ARG A 443 -13.52 -9.38 24.47
CA ARG A 443 -14.57 -8.54 25.07
C ARG A 443 -14.36 -7.06 24.73
N VAL A 444 -13.11 -6.60 24.64
CA VAL A 444 -12.74 -5.21 24.29
C VAL A 444 -12.83 -4.96 22.80
N PHE A 445 -12.11 -5.76 22.01
CA PHE A 445 -11.86 -5.48 20.61
C PHE A 445 -12.75 -6.31 19.69
N GLY A 446 -13.29 -7.44 20.12
CA GLY A 446 -14.00 -8.39 19.27
C GLY A 446 -13.10 -9.52 18.78
N GLU A 447 -13.59 -10.30 17.81
CA GLU A 447 -12.86 -11.44 17.23
C GLU A 447 -11.61 -11.01 16.43
N TYR A 448 -10.77 -11.98 16.09
CA TYR A 448 -9.62 -11.74 15.22
C TYR A 448 -10.06 -11.35 13.80
N VAL A 449 -9.62 -10.19 13.34
CA VAL A 449 -9.83 -9.74 11.95
C VAL A 449 -8.70 -10.16 11.03
N SER A 450 -7.49 -10.41 11.57
CA SER A 450 -6.34 -10.87 10.82
C SER A 450 -5.32 -11.54 11.72
N THR A 451 -4.75 -12.64 11.24
CA THR A 451 -3.77 -13.46 11.98
C THR A 451 -2.58 -13.81 11.09
N TYR A 452 -1.44 -13.25 11.46
CA TYR A 452 -0.13 -13.53 10.89
C TYR A 452 0.83 -13.92 12.01
N ASP A 453 0.73 -15.18 12.42
CA ASP A 453 1.50 -15.75 13.52
C ASP A 453 3.00 -15.92 13.18
N PHE A 454 3.76 -16.32 14.20
CA PHE A 454 5.21 -16.54 14.07
C PHE A 454 5.55 -17.65 13.08
N GLN A 455 4.76 -18.74 13.04
CA GLN A 455 5.01 -19.86 12.15
C GLN A 455 4.90 -19.40 10.68
N ARG A 456 3.82 -18.71 10.34
CA ARG A 456 3.60 -18.11 9.01
C ARG A 456 4.72 -17.14 8.64
N ALA A 457 5.14 -16.29 9.56
CA ALA A 457 6.20 -15.33 9.32
C ALA A 457 7.57 -15.97 9.02
N VAL A 458 7.88 -17.10 9.69
CA VAL A 458 9.08 -17.89 9.41
C VAL A 458 8.97 -18.61 8.07
N GLU A 459 7.82 -19.23 7.78
CA GLU A 459 7.54 -19.90 6.49
C GLU A 459 7.65 -18.93 5.30
N ASP A 460 7.26 -17.68 5.50
CA ASP A 460 7.35 -16.60 4.52
C ASP A 460 8.73 -15.94 4.45
N LYS A 461 9.66 -16.33 5.33
CA LYS A 461 10.97 -15.68 5.50
C LYS A 461 10.84 -14.18 5.81
N ALA A 462 9.73 -13.77 6.40
CA ALA A 462 9.50 -12.42 6.89
C ALA A 462 10.24 -12.16 8.20
N THR A 463 10.46 -13.21 9.00
CA THR A 463 11.23 -13.20 10.24
C THR A 463 12.26 -14.34 10.26
N VAL A 464 13.34 -14.18 11.03
CA VAL A 464 14.33 -15.24 11.22
C VAL A 464 13.79 -16.33 12.16
N PRO A 465 14.14 -17.62 11.95
CA PRO A 465 13.80 -18.68 12.90
C PRO A 465 14.44 -18.43 14.27
N LEU A 466 13.71 -18.73 15.35
CA LEU A 466 14.23 -18.70 16.71
C LEU A 466 14.60 -20.12 17.13
N TYR A 467 15.87 -20.33 17.46
CA TYR A 467 16.36 -21.58 18.04
C TYR A 467 16.57 -21.37 19.54
N TYR A 468 15.81 -22.07 20.36
CA TYR A 468 15.99 -22.08 21.82
C TYR A 468 16.96 -23.19 22.21
N ASP A 469 18.10 -22.82 22.78
CA ASP A 469 19.06 -23.74 23.42
C ASP A 469 18.88 -23.64 24.95
N ALA A 470 18.20 -24.62 25.54
CA ALA A 470 17.97 -24.67 26.98
C ALA A 470 19.29 -25.03 27.70
N ARG A 471 20.01 -24.01 28.17
CA ARG A 471 21.31 -24.17 28.86
C ARG A 471 21.22 -24.36 30.37
N GLY A 472 20.08 -24.79 30.89
CA GLY A 472 19.88 -25.00 32.34
C GLY A 472 20.97 -25.85 32.97
N ASP A 473 21.32 -26.97 32.32
CA ASP A 473 22.36 -27.90 32.78
C ASP A 473 23.77 -27.32 32.70
N LYS A 474 24.03 -26.44 31.73
CA LYS A 474 25.32 -25.74 31.59
C LYS A 474 25.48 -24.58 32.58
N LEU A 475 24.38 -24.07 33.12
CA LEU A 475 24.34 -22.95 34.05
C LEU A 475 24.15 -23.38 35.51
N GLY A 476 23.99 -24.69 35.77
CA GLY A 476 23.80 -25.23 37.12
C GLY A 476 22.48 -24.81 37.78
N VAL A 477 21.47 -24.45 36.98
CA VAL A 477 20.17 -23.93 37.45
C VAL A 477 19.03 -24.94 37.26
N SER A 478 19.33 -26.12 36.73
CA SER A 478 18.41 -27.25 36.72
C SER A 478 18.27 -27.79 38.14
N ILE A 479 17.13 -27.52 38.78
CA ILE A 479 16.72 -28.20 40.00
C ILE A 479 16.28 -29.60 39.57
N GLY A 480 17.08 -30.61 39.93
CA GLY A 480 16.70 -32.01 39.82
C GLY A 480 15.61 -32.39 40.81
#